data_AF-A0A139SS42-F1
#
_entry.id   AF-A0A139SS42-F1
#
_cell.length_a   1.000
_cell.length_b   1.000
_cell.length_c   1.000
_cell.angle_alpha   90.00
_cell.angle_beta   90.00
_cell.angle_gamma   90.00
#
_symmetry.space_group_name_H-M   'P 1'
#
loop_
_entity.id
_entity.type
_entity.pdbx_description
1 polymer ?
#
loop_
_entity_poly.entity_id
_entity_poly.type
_entity_poly.pdbx_seq_one_letter_code
_entity_poly.pdbx_strand_id
1 'polypeptide(L)'
;MGLECQLRKLLNPGLIPCFSMLIPPIAPPKLLTATIVLSLRSSLLQLLVICLIALAPRLHATIDTQADEHFVATWATTILPIKAEALDDTILIQNVRISAGGDRARLHLSNLYGESELVIAAASLALLPEGHTKATEPKAQHTPLTFGGQSEFTIPAGQNAVSDPIDFPVSALSDVAITLHIKKAPERYSGHGSAPAVSRSFYRSTQAPHSAQYERVRRWFFIHALDVTTTAPRQGAIVLLGDSITDGGGGPASHLRWGDELARRLHGTGKTNGIGVVNKGVSGNRLLREGGRAPSALDRFERDVLQTSGARWVIVHIGINDCGTLSRQDEGPPPTVSEFIAAYEQLIDRAHAAGLKVYGSTLLPFKGAGYWTEIGEEYRKAINEWVRNHAPYDAIIDFDAALRDPDDPDYLAEHYDGGDYLHPFVTGLHAMAHAIDLGLFDLDK
;
A
#
# COMPACT_ATOMS: atom_id res chain seq x y z
N MET A 1 42.59 -25.34 35.85
CA MET A 1 42.20 -26.57 36.60
C MET A 1 41.45 -27.48 35.63
N GLY A 2 41.51 -28.80 35.81
CA GLY A 2 41.32 -29.76 34.72
C GLY A 2 40.00 -30.54 34.71
N LEU A 3 39.72 -31.09 33.53
CA LEU A 3 39.33 -32.47 33.23
C LEU A 3 38.15 -33.15 33.97
N GLU A 4 37.29 -33.74 33.13
CA GLU A 4 36.74 -35.11 33.26
C GLU A 4 35.69 -35.45 34.35
N CYS A 5 34.86 -36.50 34.23
CA CYS A 5 34.33 -37.27 33.08
C CYS A 5 33.20 -38.21 33.60
N GLN A 6 32.75 -39.11 32.73
CA GLN A 6 31.98 -40.35 32.95
C GLN A 6 30.44 -40.29 32.93
N LEU A 7 29.91 -41.02 31.94
CA LEU A 7 28.52 -41.46 31.76
C LEU A 7 28.39 -42.94 32.18
N ARG A 8 27.16 -43.49 32.07
CA ARG A 8 26.78 -44.93 32.08
C ARG A 8 26.50 -45.55 33.46
N LYS A 9 25.59 -46.54 33.61
CA LYS A 9 24.39 -46.97 32.82
C LYS A 9 23.60 -47.98 33.69
N LEU A 10 22.28 -48.10 33.46
CA LEU A 10 21.41 -49.29 33.68
C LEU A 10 21.44 -49.96 35.07
N LEU A 11 20.31 -50.06 35.79
CA LEU A 11 19.33 -51.15 35.62
C LEU A 11 18.01 -50.84 36.38
N ASN A 12 16.92 -51.53 36.01
CA ASN A 12 15.58 -51.45 36.61
C ASN A 12 14.86 -52.79 36.37
N PRO A 13 14.11 -53.37 37.33
CA PRO A 13 12.73 -53.79 36.99
C PRO A 13 11.67 -53.84 38.12
N GLY A 14 10.42 -53.46 37.77
CA GLY A 14 9.16 -54.00 38.33
C GLY A 14 8.66 -53.42 39.67
N LEU A 15 7.41 -53.68 40.09
CA LEU A 15 6.21 -54.17 39.38
C LEU A 15 4.94 -53.85 40.23
N ILE A 16 3.77 -53.74 39.60
CA ILE A 16 2.42 -53.57 40.23
C ILE A 16 1.77 -54.97 40.46
N PRO A 17 0.59 -55.21 41.13
CA PRO A 17 -0.57 -54.31 41.43
C PRO A 17 -1.42 -54.55 42.75
N CYS A 18 -2.54 -53.82 42.89
CA CYS A 18 -3.93 -54.31 43.16
C CYS A 18 -4.61 -54.44 44.58
N PHE A 19 -5.95 -54.18 44.60
CA PHE A 19 -7.06 -54.49 45.55
C PHE A 19 -6.99 -53.99 47.03
N SER A 20 -8.09 -53.81 47.83
CA SER A 20 -9.52 -53.44 47.57
C SER A 20 -10.36 -53.29 48.86
N MET A 21 -11.41 -52.43 48.84
CA MET A 21 -12.73 -52.50 49.53
C MET A 21 -12.90 -52.77 51.06
N LEU A 22 -13.80 -52.00 51.69
CA LEU A 22 -14.90 -52.36 52.66
C LEU A 22 -15.25 -51.09 53.51
N ILE A 23 -16.42 -50.91 54.14
CA ILE A 23 -17.85 -50.86 53.74
C ILE A 23 -18.66 -50.34 54.99
N PRO A 24 -19.77 -49.59 54.86
CA PRO A 24 -20.50 -48.90 55.96
C PRO A 24 -21.79 -49.63 56.41
N PRO A 25 -22.57 -49.11 57.41
CA PRO A 25 -23.82 -48.35 57.10
C PRO A 25 -24.36 -47.39 58.21
N ILE A 26 -25.59 -46.84 58.04
CA ILE A 26 -26.52 -46.26 59.07
C ILE A 26 -26.13 -44.85 59.62
N ALA A 27 -26.99 -43.90 60.06
CA ALA A 27 -28.44 -43.85 60.40
C ALA A 27 -29.20 -42.55 59.93
N PRO A 28 -30.55 -42.49 60.00
CA PRO A 28 -31.41 -41.29 59.77
C PRO A 28 -32.18 -40.84 61.06
N PRO A 29 -33.28 -40.02 61.04
CA PRO A 29 -33.66 -38.82 60.26
C PRO A 29 -34.07 -37.61 61.17
N LYS A 30 -34.43 -36.45 60.58
CA LYS A 30 -35.55 -35.55 61.05
C LYS A 30 -35.85 -34.39 60.08
N LEU A 31 -37.11 -33.91 60.10
CA LEU A 31 -37.58 -32.69 59.41
C LEU A 31 -37.69 -31.52 60.41
N LEU A 32 -37.45 -30.27 59.99
CA LEU A 32 -38.52 -29.28 59.73
C LEU A 32 -38.00 -27.95 59.14
N THR A 33 -38.77 -27.40 58.19
CA THR A 33 -38.97 -25.96 57.83
C THR A 33 -37.84 -24.93 57.93
N ALA A 34 -37.48 -24.35 56.76
CA ALA A 34 -37.12 -22.94 56.60
C ALA A 34 -37.67 -22.41 55.26
N THR A 35 -37.91 -21.09 55.13
CA THR A 35 -38.84 -20.53 54.13
C THR A 35 -38.16 -19.87 52.92
N ILE A 36 -38.90 -19.81 51.81
CA ILE A 36 -38.56 -19.17 50.52
C ILE A 36 -38.06 -17.72 50.69
N VAL A 37 -36.85 -17.44 50.20
CA VAL A 37 -36.48 -16.13 49.62
C VAL A 37 -35.61 -16.35 48.38
N LEU A 38 -36.19 -16.20 47.20
CA LEU A 38 -35.51 -16.23 45.90
C LEU A 38 -36.15 -15.18 44.98
N SER A 39 -35.35 -14.63 44.06
CA SER A 39 -35.61 -13.40 43.28
C SER A 39 -35.61 -12.09 44.09
N LEU A 40 -34.74 -11.15 43.69
CA LEU A 40 -34.74 -9.67 43.91
C LEU A 40 -33.36 -9.00 43.72
N ARG A 41 -32.34 -9.68 43.15
CA ARG A 41 -31.01 -9.09 42.89
C ARG A 41 -30.58 -8.96 41.42
N SER A 42 -31.35 -9.43 40.44
CA SER A 42 -31.05 -9.23 39.00
C SER A 42 -31.67 -7.95 38.41
N SER A 43 -32.87 -7.57 38.86
CA SER A 43 -33.68 -6.51 38.22
C SER A 43 -33.07 -5.11 38.29
N LEU A 44 -32.32 -4.80 39.36
CA LEU A 44 -31.67 -3.50 39.53
C LEU A 44 -30.51 -3.25 38.54
N LEU A 45 -29.81 -4.31 38.12
CA LEU A 45 -28.71 -4.19 37.17
C LEU A 45 -29.23 -3.94 35.74
N GLN A 46 -30.40 -4.52 35.40
CA GLN A 46 -31.03 -4.34 34.09
C GLN A 46 -31.61 -2.94 33.91
N LEU A 47 -32.21 -2.33 34.94
CA LEU A 47 -32.72 -0.95 34.85
C LEU A 47 -31.60 0.08 34.60
N LEU A 48 -30.41 -0.11 35.20
CA LEU A 48 -29.30 0.84 35.04
C LEU A 48 -28.81 0.91 33.58
N VAL A 49 -28.75 -0.24 32.90
CA VAL A 49 -28.37 -0.33 31.47
C VAL A 49 -29.43 0.32 30.58
N ILE A 50 -30.72 0.12 30.87
CA ILE A 50 -31.81 0.71 30.09
C ILE A 50 -31.82 2.25 30.20
N CYS A 51 -31.59 2.80 31.39
CA CYS A 51 -31.52 4.26 31.58
C CYS A 51 -30.31 4.91 30.88
N LEU A 52 -29.17 4.20 30.77
CA LEU A 52 -28.00 4.71 30.04
C LEU A 52 -28.24 4.80 28.51
N ILE A 53 -29.05 3.90 27.95
CA ILE A 53 -29.43 3.94 26.53
C ILE A 53 -30.40 5.11 26.25
N ALA A 54 -31.18 5.55 27.25
CA ALA A 54 -32.16 6.61 27.11
C ALA A 54 -31.60 8.05 27.15
N LEU A 55 -30.33 8.24 27.55
CA LEU A 55 -29.74 9.57 27.76
C LEU A 55 -28.49 9.85 26.92
N ALA A 56 -28.16 9.00 25.96
CA ALA A 56 -27.25 9.40 24.88
C ALA A 56 -27.90 10.55 24.08
N PRO A 57 -27.19 11.65 23.78
CA PRO A 57 -27.71 12.66 22.89
C PRO A 57 -28.00 12.01 21.53
N ARG A 58 -29.22 12.18 21.01
CA ARG A 58 -29.53 11.82 19.63
C ARG A 58 -28.79 12.78 18.71
N LEU A 59 -27.54 12.43 18.44
CA LEU A 59 -26.86 12.70 17.18
C LEU A 59 -27.82 12.22 16.09
N HIS A 60 -28.65 13.14 15.63
CA HIS A 60 -29.23 13.03 14.31
C HIS A 60 -28.02 13.14 13.40
N ALA A 61 -27.55 11.99 12.93
CA ALA A 61 -26.83 11.97 11.67
C ALA A 61 -27.78 12.65 10.68
N THR A 62 -27.46 13.90 10.33
CA THR A 62 -27.79 14.39 9.01
C THR A 62 -27.21 13.37 8.06
N ILE A 63 -28.07 12.51 7.53
CA ILE A 63 -27.76 11.74 6.33
C ILE A 63 -27.56 12.83 5.29
N ASP A 64 -26.31 13.22 5.09
CA ASP A 64 -25.97 14.27 4.15
C ASP A 64 -26.28 13.69 2.76
N THR A 65 -27.34 14.18 2.14
CA THR A 65 -27.78 13.73 0.82
C THR A 65 -26.94 14.37 -0.28
N GLN A 66 -25.62 14.41 -0.09
CA GLN A 66 -24.69 14.26 -1.19
C GLN A 66 -25.01 12.92 -1.85
N ALA A 67 -25.43 12.93 -3.12
CA ALA A 67 -25.45 11.71 -3.89
C ALA A 67 -24.01 11.22 -4.02
N ASP A 68 -23.72 9.98 -3.61
CA ASP A 68 -22.37 9.45 -3.38
C ASP A 68 -21.38 9.88 -4.47
N GLU A 69 -20.54 10.87 -4.16
CA GLU A 69 -19.56 11.39 -5.11
C GLU A 69 -18.50 10.32 -5.37
N HIS A 70 -18.56 9.70 -6.55
CA HIS A 70 -17.69 8.58 -6.91
C HIS A 70 -16.26 9.06 -7.20
N PHE A 71 -15.48 9.20 -6.13
CA PHE A 71 -14.05 9.51 -6.18
C PHE A 71 -13.24 8.34 -6.76
N VAL A 72 -12.40 8.65 -7.75
CA VAL A 72 -11.39 7.76 -8.31
C VAL A 72 -10.01 8.28 -7.89
N ALA A 73 -9.18 7.41 -7.33
CA ALA A 73 -7.78 7.74 -7.05
C ALA A 73 -7.05 7.97 -8.39
N THR A 74 -6.61 9.21 -8.62
CA THR A 74 -5.93 9.62 -9.87
C THR A 74 -4.42 9.73 -9.70
N TRP A 75 -3.95 9.88 -8.46
CA TRP A 75 -2.56 9.65 -8.09
C TRP A 75 -2.52 8.99 -6.71
N ALA A 76 -1.59 8.06 -6.48
CA ALA A 76 -1.28 7.56 -5.15
C ALA A 76 0.18 7.10 -5.06
N THR A 77 0.62 6.88 -3.82
CA THR A 77 1.87 6.20 -3.47
C THR A 77 1.66 5.27 -2.28
N THR A 78 2.61 4.37 -2.01
CA THR A 78 2.66 3.57 -0.78
C THR A 78 3.39 4.35 0.32
N ILE A 79 2.78 4.47 1.49
CA ILE A 79 3.39 5.10 2.66
C ILE A 79 4.28 4.14 3.44
N LEU A 80 5.39 4.69 3.93
CA LEU A 80 6.50 4.05 4.61
C LEU A 80 6.98 4.94 5.78
N PRO A 81 7.65 4.37 6.80
CA PRO A 81 8.27 5.13 7.89
C PRO A 81 9.57 5.81 7.42
N ILE A 82 9.53 7.14 7.26
CA ILE A 82 10.71 7.95 6.92
C ILE A 82 11.23 8.67 8.17
N LYS A 83 12.55 8.84 8.24
CA LYS A 83 13.27 9.70 9.19
C LYS A 83 14.21 10.63 8.41
N ALA A 84 14.58 11.75 9.02
CA ALA A 84 15.77 12.59 8.72
C ALA A 84 15.60 13.99 8.09
N GLU A 85 14.44 14.67 8.23
CA GLU A 85 14.41 16.15 8.20
C GLU A 85 13.61 16.69 9.39
N ALA A 86 14.01 17.85 9.91
CA ALA A 86 13.15 18.67 10.77
C ALA A 86 12.20 19.47 9.87
N LEU A 87 10.90 19.22 10.00
CA LEU A 87 9.85 19.78 9.13
C LEU A 87 8.87 20.69 9.89
N ASP A 88 9.17 21.03 11.14
CA ASP A 88 8.53 22.15 11.84
C ASP A 88 8.76 23.45 11.03
N ASP A 89 7.83 24.40 11.12
CA ASP A 89 7.93 25.71 10.45
C ASP A 89 8.40 25.60 8.97
N THR A 90 7.76 24.74 8.17
CA THR A 90 8.22 24.40 6.81
C THR A 90 7.10 24.37 5.78
N ILE A 91 7.32 25.04 4.64
CA ILE A 91 6.47 24.92 3.45
C ILE A 91 7.00 23.78 2.58
N LEU A 92 6.17 22.77 2.34
CA LEU A 92 6.39 21.70 1.37
C LEU A 92 5.58 21.99 0.10
N ILE A 93 6.19 21.81 -1.07
CA ILE A 93 5.53 21.82 -2.38
C ILE A 93 5.84 20.50 -3.08
N GLN A 94 4.81 19.74 -3.45
CA GLN A 94 4.94 18.37 -3.94
C GLN A 94 4.18 18.22 -5.27
N ASN A 95 4.92 18.15 -6.38
CA ASN A 95 4.36 18.21 -7.72
C ASN A 95 4.07 16.81 -8.28
N VAL A 96 2.85 16.32 -8.12
CA VAL A 96 2.39 15.02 -8.62
C VAL A 96 1.86 15.14 -10.04
N ARG A 97 1.90 14.04 -10.82
CA ARG A 97 1.16 13.93 -12.08
C ARG A 97 -0.04 13.03 -11.87
N ILE A 98 -1.22 13.49 -12.27
CA ILE A 98 -2.47 12.73 -12.16
C ILE A 98 -2.67 11.87 -13.41
N SER A 99 -3.54 10.86 -13.34
CA SER A 99 -3.82 9.94 -14.45
C SER A 99 -5.18 10.23 -15.09
N ALA A 100 -6.27 10.08 -14.36
CA ALA A 100 -7.63 10.49 -14.73
C ALA A 100 -7.88 11.99 -14.46
N GLY A 101 -8.79 12.58 -15.25
CA GLY A 101 -9.31 13.94 -15.03
C GLY A 101 -10.64 13.97 -14.29
N GLY A 102 -11.01 15.15 -13.78
CA GLY A 102 -12.22 15.32 -12.97
C GLY A 102 -12.56 16.76 -12.58
N ASP A 103 -13.73 16.94 -11.97
CA ASP A 103 -14.33 18.26 -11.69
C ASP A 103 -14.10 18.74 -10.24
N ARG A 104 -14.10 17.80 -9.28
CA ARG A 104 -13.78 18.05 -7.86
C ARG A 104 -12.63 17.15 -7.42
N ALA A 105 -11.85 17.60 -6.43
CA ALA A 105 -10.70 16.86 -5.92
C ALA A 105 -10.69 16.78 -4.38
N ARG A 106 -10.06 15.73 -3.83
CA ARG A 106 -9.76 15.61 -2.38
C ARG A 106 -8.39 14.98 -2.15
N LEU A 107 -7.67 15.49 -1.16
CA LEU A 107 -6.30 15.09 -0.83
C LEU A 107 -6.28 14.14 0.38
N HIS A 108 -5.50 13.07 0.29
CA HIS A 108 -5.29 12.13 1.41
C HIS A 108 -3.89 12.29 2.01
N LEU A 109 -3.87 12.50 3.32
CA LEU A 109 -2.68 12.72 4.14
C LEU A 109 -2.56 11.62 5.21
N SER A 110 -1.34 11.21 5.52
CA SER A 110 -1.04 10.17 6.50
C SER A 110 -0.05 10.63 7.56
N ASN A 111 -0.34 10.21 8.78
CA ASN A 111 0.56 10.19 9.92
C ASN A 111 0.62 8.77 10.55
N LEU A 112 0.36 7.72 9.76
CA LEU A 112 0.32 6.31 10.18
C LEU A 112 1.61 5.82 10.88
N TYR A 113 2.76 6.26 10.39
CA TYR A 113 4.08 5.98 10.98
C TYR A 113 4.60 7.14 11.86
N GLY A 114 3.75 8.11 12.18
CA GLY A 114 4.06 9.24 13.05
C GLY A 114 4.06 8.84 14.52
N GLU A 115 5.16 9.10 15.21
CA GLU A 115 5.31 8.85 16.66
C GLU A 115 4.70 9.98 17.53
N SER A 116 4.32 11.10 16.90
CA SER A 116 3.60 12.22 17.51
C SER A 116 2.65 12.88 16.50
N GLU A 117 1.95 13.93 16.91
CA GLU A 117 1.01 14.66 16.07
C GLU A 117 1.68 15.41 14.90
N LEU A 118 0.99 15.47 13.76
CA LEU A 118 1.32 16.31 12.62
C LEU A 118 0.34 17.49 12.57
N VAL A 119 0.84 18.73 12.65
CA VAL A 119 0.00 19.94 12.60
C VAL A 119 0.30 20.70 11.32
N ILE A 120 -0.75 20.95 10.54
CA ILE A 120 -0.69 21.62 9.24
C ILE A 120 -1.50 22.93 9.35
N ALA A 121 -0.83 24.06 9.14
CA ALA A 121 -1.43 25.40 9.24
C ALA A 121 -2.28 25.78 8.01
N ALA A 122 -1.95 25.20 6.85
CA ALA A 122 -2.70 25.34 5.60
C ALA A 122 -2.31 24.23 4.62
N ALA A 123 -3.25 23.85 3.74
CA ALA A 123 -2.99 23.03 2.57
C ALA A 123 -3.67 23.64 1.32
N SER A 124 -3.13 23.40 0.13
CA SER A 124 -3.74 23.84 -1.14
C SER A 124 -3.31 22.99 -2.34
N LEU A 125 -4.14 22.99 -3.37
CA LEU A 125 -3.82 22.48 -4.70
C LEU A 125 -3.63 23.64 -5.70
N ALA A 126 -2.74 23.47 -6.67
CA ALA A 126 -2.63 24.38 -7.82
C ALA A 126 -2.22 23.61 -9.09
N LEU A 127 -2.78 24.00 -10.23
CA LEU A 127 -2.38 23.45 -11.53
C LEU A 127 -1.00 23.99 -11.93
N LEU A 128 -0.12 23.10 -12.41
CA LEU A 128 1.17 23.49 -12.95
C LEU A 128 1.05 23.64 -14.49
N PRO A 129 1.56 24.72 -15.08
CA PRO A 129 1.59 24.84 -16.55
C PRO A 129 2.49 23.75 -17.16
N GLU A 130 2.19 23.35 -18.39
CA GLU A 130 2.89 22.25 -19.05
C GLU A 130 4.42 22.43 -19.05
N GLY A 131 5.15 21.36 -18.73
CA GLY A 131 6.61 21.38 -18.64
C GLY A 131 7.20 22.03 -17.38
N HIS A 132 6.40 22.56 -16.45
CA HIS A 132 6.91 23.15 -15.22
C HIS A 132 7.51 22.10 -14.27
N THR A 133 8.83 22.19 -14.11
CA THR A 133 9.67 21.24 -13.34
C THR A 133 10.43 21.89 -12.18
N LYS A 134 10.21 23.19 -11.94
CA LYS A 134 11.03 24.01 -11.03
C LYS A 134 10.43 24.19 -9.63
N ALA A 135 11.34 24.43 -8.69
CA ALA A 135 11.09 24.67 -7.26
C ALA A 135 10.52 26.07 -6.98
N THR A 136 9.34 26.38 -7.52
CA THR A 136 8.66 27.66 -7.34
C THR A 136 7.25 27.44 -6.82
N GLU A 137 6.84 28.27 -5.85
CA GLU A 137 5.41 28.52 -5.57
C GLU A 137 4.69 28.76 -6.91
N PRO A 138 3.64 27.99 -7.23
CA PRO A 138 2.88 28.16 -8.46
C PRO A 138 2.40 29.60 -8.63
N LYS A 139 2.66 30.19 -9.81
CA LYS A 139 1.99 31.43 -10.22
C LYS A 139 0.51 31.23 -10.59
N ALA A 140 0.05 29.98 -10.58
CA ALA A 140 -1.34 29.62 -10.73
C ALA A 140 -2.14 29.97 -9.46
N GLN A 141 -3.46 30.03 -9.60
CA GLN A 141 -4.35 30.23 -8.47
C GLN A 141 -4.31 29.00 -7.55
N HIS A 142 -3.91 29.21 -6.29
CA HIS A 142 -4.02 28.19 -5.25
C HIS A 142 -5.47 28.04 -4.82
N THR A 143 -5.98 26.80 -4.86
CA THR A 143 -7.27 26.45 -4.27
C THR A 143 -7.01 25.88 -2.88
N PRO A 144 -7.44 26.55 -1.79
CA PRO A 144 -7.19 26.09 -0.44
C PRO A 144 -7.97 24.81 -0.14
N LEU A 145 -7.39 23.95 0.69
CA LEU A 145 -8.04 22.75 1.22
C LEU A 145 -8.43 22.98 2.68
N THR A 146 -9.55 22.38 3.08
CA THR A 146 -9.97 22.26 4.47
C THR A 146 -10.13 20.80 4.87
N PHE A 147 -10.10 20.52 6.16
CA PHE A 147 -10.34 19.20 6.75
C PHE A 147 -11.36 19.37 7.88
N GLY A 148 -12.59 18.89 7.69
CA GLY A 148 -13.70 19.17 8.62
C GLY A 148 -14.05 20.66 8.70
N GLY A 149 -13.92 21.37 7.58
CA GLY A 149 -14.11 22.82 7.47
C GLY A 149 -12.98 23.67 8.09
N GLN A 150 -11.89 23.07 8.58
CA GLN A 150 -10.76 23.80 9.18
C GLN A 150 -9.58 23.95 8.21
N SER A 151 -8.97 25.14 8.16
CA SER A 151 -7.75 25.39 7.36
C SER A 151 -6.47 24.98 8.09
N GLU A 152 -6.41 25.18 9.41
CA GLU A 152 -5.39 24.60 10.29
C GLU A 152 -5.97 23.34 10.95
N PHE A 153 -5.25 22.23 10.90
CA PHE A 153 -5.72 20.94 11.42
C PHE A 153 -4.56 20.06 11.91
N THR A 154 -4.90 19.08 12.75
CA THR A 154 -3.95 18.13 13.33
C THR A 154 -4.32 16.70 12.94
N ILE A 155 -3.35 15.93 12.43
CA ILE A 155 -3.46 14.48 12.26
C ILE A 155 -2.76 13.81 13.45
N PRO A 156 -3.48 13.07 14.31
CA PRO A 156 -2.87 12.37 15.43
C PRO A 156 -1.84 11.31 15.00
N ALA A 157 -1.00 10.87 15.94
CA ALA A 157 -0.10 9.74 15.74
C ALA A 157 -0.87 8.47 15.29
N GLY A 158 -0.38 7.78 14.26
CA GLY A 158 -1.00 6.56 13.75
C GLY A 158 -2.26 6.75 12.89
N GLN A 159 -2.65 7.99 12.55
CA GLN A 159 -3.90 8.28 11.83
C GLN A 159 -3.68 8.80 10.40
N ASN A 160 -4.73 8.75 9.58
CA ASN A 160 -4.82 9.40 8.28
C ASN A 160 -5.90 10.49 8.31
N ALA A 161 -5.89 11.41 7.35
CA ALA A 161 -6.94 12.40 7.14
C ALA A 161 -7.20 12.61 5.64
N VAL A 162 -8.46 12.89 5.29
CA VAL A 162 -8.90 13.21 3.92
C VAL A 162 -9.47 14.61 3.93
N SER A 163 -9.13 15.43 2.94
CA SER A 163 -9.67 16.79 2.84
C SER A 163 -11.17 16.77 2.53
N ASP A 164 -11.84 17.85 2.89
CA ASP A 164 -13.15 18.16 2.32
C ASP A 164 -13.00 18.28 0.78
N PRO A 165 -13.96 17.82 -0.04
CA PRO A 165 -13.87 17.97 -1.48
C PRO A 165 -13.96 19.42 -1.96
N ILE A 166 -13.03 19.81 -2.83
CA ILE A 166 -12.99 21.15 -3.45
C ILE A 166 -13.28 21.08 -4.94
N ASP A 167 -13.89 22.14 -5.48
CA ASP A 167 -14.04 22.30 -6.92
C ASP A 167 -12.67 22.59 -7.54
N PHE A 168 -12.20 21.68 -8.39
CA PHE A 168 -10.83 21.69 -8.92
C PHE A 168 -10.82 21.01 -10.30
N PRO A 169 -11.39 21.66 -11.33
CA PRO A 169 -11.50 21.08 -12.67
C PRO A 169 -10.11 20.86 -13.28
N VAL A 170 -9.76 19.61 -13.53
CA VAL A 170 -8.42 19.20 -13.96
C VAL A 170 -8.47 18.11 -15.03
N SER A 171 -7.68 18.30 -16.09
CA SER A 171 -7.57 17.33 -17.20
C SER A 171 -6.68 16.15 -16.81
N ALA A 172 -6.95 14.98 -17.40
CA ALA A 172 -6.08 13.81 -17.33
C ALA A 172 -4.62 14.17 -17.67
N LEU A 173 -3.66 13.45 -17.06
CA LEU A 173 -2.21 13.64 -17.24
C LEU A 173 -1.62 15.00 -16.78
N SER A 174 -2.41 15.88 -16.16
CA SER A 174 -1.93 17.17 -15.63
C SER A 174 -0.92 17.03 -14.49
N ASP A 175 0.03 17.96 -14.40
CA ASP A 175 0.87 18.15 -13.21
C ASP A 175 0.12 19.04 -12.19
N VAL A 176 0.04 18.60 -10.93
CA VAL A 176 -0.63 19.30 -9.82
C VAL A 176 0.38 19.52 -8.69
N ALA A 177 0.53 20.77 -8.24
CA ALA A 177 1.27 21.10 -7.03
C ALA A 177 0.38 20.94 -5.79
N ILE A 178 0.81 20.11 -4.84
CA ILE A 178 0.24 20.01 -3.50
C ILE A 178 1.14 20.82 -2.57
N THR A 179 0.64 21.92 -2.02
CA THR A 179 1.38 22.75 -1.05
C THR A 179 0.85 22.51 0.36
N LEU A 180 1.74 22.17 1.30
CA LEU A 180 1.45 21.98 2.73
C LEU A 180 2.30 22.95 3.55
N HIS A 181 1.68 23.71 4.46
CA HIS A 181 2.37 24.54 5.45
C HIS A 181 2.42 23.76 6.77
N ILE A 182 3.54 23.10 7.01
CA ILE A 182 3.75 22.31 8.23
C ILE A 182 4.11 23.25 9.38
N LYS A 183 3.32 23.17 10.45
CA LYS A 183 3.50 23.91 11.70
C LYS A 183 4.31 23.09 12.71
N LYS A 184 4.06 21.78 12.74
CA LYS A 184 4.76 20.80 13.57
C LYS A 184 4.74 19.42 12.91
N ALA A 185 5.85 18.70 12.93
CA ALA A 185 5.98 17.35 12.40
C ALA A 185 6.52 16.36 13.46
N PRO A 186 6.23 15.05 13.32
CA PRO A 186 6.92 14.01 14.08
C PRO A 186 8.32 13.70 13.51
N GLU A 187 9.28 13.35 14.37
CA GLU A 187 10.68 13.04 13.97
C GLU A 187 10.81 11.88 12.97
N ARG A 188 9.91 10.89 13.11
CA ARG A 188 9.60 9.88 12.10
C ARG A 188 8.24 10.22 11.54
N TYR A 189 8.15 10.34 10.22
CA TYR A 189 6.93 10.70 9.51
C TYR A 189 6.52 9.65 8.47
N SER A 190 5.27 9.72 8.02
CA SER A 190 4.78 8.91 6.91
C SER A 190 5.12 9.59 5.58
N GLY A 191 5.61 8.82 4.61
CA GLY A 191 5.91 9.34 3.28
C GLY A 191 6.36 8.21 2.36
N HIS A 192 6.95 8.54 1.22
CA HIS A 192 7.53 7.55 0.32
C HIS A 192 8.98 7.88 -0.03
N GLY A 193 9.92 7.05 0.43
CA GLY A 193 11.36 7.36 0.42
C GLY A 193 12.11 7.00 -0.87
N SER A 194 11.53 6.15 -1.73
CA SER A 194 12.20 5.51 -2.87
C SER A 194 11.71 6.00 -4.24
N ALA A 195 11.32 7.27 -4.36
CA ALA A 195 10.80 7.85 -5.62
C ALA A 195 11.81 8.73 -6.42
N PRO A 196 13.09 8.35 -6.64
CA PRO A 196 14.07 9.24 -7.29
C PRO A 196 13.74 9.52 -8.76
N ALA A 197 12.92 8.68 -9.40
CA ALA A 197 12.41 8.88 -10.75
C ALA A 197 11.34 10.00 -10.83
N VAL A 198 10.35 10.02 -9.94
CA VAL A 198 9.19 10.93 -10.11
C VAL A 198 9.03 12.01 -9.04
N SER A 199 9.67 11.90 -7.89
CA SER A 199 9.48 12.90 -6.82
C SER A 199 10.04 14.27 -7.20
N ARG A 200 9.12 15.23 -7.18
CA ARG A 200 9.32 16.66 -7.42
C ARG A 200 8.83 17.40 -6.17
N SER A 201 9.44 17.03 -5.05
CA SER A 201 9.18 17.61 -3.75
C SER A 201 10.23 18.67 -3.45
N PHE A 202 9.77 19.76 -2.86
CA PHE A 202 10.55 20.96 -2.61
C PHE A 202 10.19 21.50 -1.23
N TYR A 203 11.18 21.94 -0.44
CA TYR A 203 10.93 22.47 0.91
C TYR A 203 11.69 23.76 1.21
N ARG A 204 11.10 24.60 2.06
CA ARG A 204 11.70 25.85 2.58
C ARG A 204 11.11 26.14 3.96
N SER A 205 11.96 26.45 4.94
CA SER A 205 11.45 26.92 6.25
C SER A 205 10.73 28.26 6.11
N THR A 206 9.65 28.46 6.86
CA THR A 206 8.93 29.74 6.99
C THR A 206 9.79 30.83 7.63
N GLN A 207 10.83 30.44 8.39
CA GLN A 207 11.81 31.35 9.00
C GLN A 207 12.89 31.83 8.01
N ALA A 208 12.99 31.22 6.82
CA ALA A 208 13.89 31.66 5.77
C ALA A 208 13.33 32.90 5.03
N PRO A 209 14.18 33.83 4.55
CA PRO A 209 13.73 34.96 3.73
C PRO A 209 12.93 34.49 2.50
N HIS A 210 11.93 35.25 2.06
CA HIS A 210 11.14 34.90 0.85
C HIS A 210 11.99 34.75 -0.43
N SER A 211 13.18 35.33 -0.48
CA SER A 211 14.17 35.18 -1.56
C SER A 211 14.98 33.88 -1.51
N ALA A 212 14.88 33.10 -0.42
CA ALA A 212 15.51 31.79 -0.32
C ALA A 212 14.82 30.80 -1.26
N GLN A 213 15.64 30.03 -1.98
CA GLN A 213 15.17 28.98 -2.89
C GLN A 213 14.63 27.79 -2.08
N TYR A 214 13.67 27.07 -2.67
CA TYR A 214 13.25 25.78 -2.13
C TYR A 214 14.29 24.71 -2.48
N GLU A 215 14.68 23.89 -1.50
CA GLU A 215 15.56 22.75 -1.72
C GLU A 215 14.78 21.57 -2.34
N ARG A 216 15.36 20.90 -3.34
CA ARG A 216 14.74 19.73 -3.99
C ARG A 216 15.10 18.44 -3.26
N VAL A 217 14.07 17.73 -2.82
CA VAL A 217 14.15 16.43 -2.13
C VAL A 217 13.48 15.33 -2.96
N ARG A 218 14.09 14.14 -2.96
CA ARG A 218 13.65 12.99 -3.78
C ARG A 218 12.79 11.98 -3.02
N ARG A 219 11.74 12.45 -2.35
CA ARG A 219 10.76 11.65 -1.60
C ARG A 219 9.40 12.35 -1.52
N TRP A 220 8.33 11.61 -1.20
CA TRP A 220 7.03 12.20 -0.84
C TRP A 220 6.87 12.28 0.68
N PHE A 221 6.17 13.30 1.17
CA PHE A 221 5.97 13.64 2.57
C PHE A 221 4.47 13.75 2.87
N PHE A 222 3.96 12.93 3.79
CA PHE A 222 2.58 12.90 4.29
C PHE A 222 1.48 12.57 3.25
N ILE A 223 1.59 13.02 2.00
CA ILE A 223 0.64 12.70 0.92
C ILE A 223 0.67 11.21 0.56
N HIS A 224 -0.50 10.61 0.36
CA HIS A 224 -0.59 9.21 -0.10
C HIS A 224 -1.59 8.92 -1.22
N ALA A 225 -2.59 9.79 -1.40
CA ALA A 225 -3.47 9.77 -2.57
C ALA A 225 -4.02 11.17 -2.89
N LEU A 226 -4.38 11.37 -4.16
CA LEU A 226 -5.19 12.47 -4.65
C LEU A 226 -6.29 11.83 -5.49
N ASP A 227 -7.54 12.04 -5.08
CA ASP A 227 -8.72 11.58 -5.80
C ASP A 227 -9.36 12.72 -6.58
N VAL A 228 -10.08 12.36 -7.64
CA VAL A 228 -11.02 13.25 -8.33
C VAL A 228 -12.39 12.60 -8.50
N THR A 229 -13.46 13.41 -8.52
CA THR A 229 -14.75 12.97 -9.07
C THR A 229 -14.65 12.95 -10.59
N THR A 230 -15.27 11.96 -11.25
CA THR A 230 -15.31 11.92 -12.72
C THR A 230 -16.71 11.58 -13.19
N THR A 231 -17.09 12.15 -14.34
CA THR A 231 -18.37 11.93 -15.03
C THR A 231 -18.20 11.06 -16.29
N ALA A 232 -16.99 10.55 -16.53
CA ALA A 232 -16.69 9.69 -17.67
C ALA A 232 -17.41 8.32 -17.54
N PRO A 233 -18.10 7.82 -18.59
CA PRO A 233 -18.88 6.57 -18.51
C PRO A 233 -18.11 5.31 -18.09
N ARG A 234 -16.77 5.33 -18.19
CA ARG A 234 -15.88 4.27 -17.72
C ARG A 234 -14.94 4.88 -16.67
N GLN A 235 -15.15 4.46 -15.41
CA GLN A 235 -14.49 5.03 -14.24
C GLN A 235 -14.06 3.97 -13.21
N GLY A 236 -12.95 4.23 -12.53
CA GLY A 236 -12.35 3.38 -11.50
C GLY A 236 -10.83 3.51 -11.48
N ALA A 237 -10.15 2.94 -10.49
CA ALA A 237 -8.69 2.95 -10.38
C ALA A 237 -8.10 1.56 -10.67
N ILE A 238 -6.99 1.57 -11.43
CA ILE A 238 -6.05 0.46 -11.61
C ILE A 238 -4.92 0.66 -10.61
N VAL A 239 -4.79 -0.28 -9.66
CA VAL A 239 -3.72 -0.25 -8.66
C VAL A 239 -2.53 -1.09 -9.14
N LEU A 240 -1.34 -0.50 -9.15
CA LEU A 240 -0.11 -1.19 -9.55
C LEU A 240 0.63 -1.64 -8.27
N LEU A 241 0.41 -2.89 -7.84
CA LEU A 241 1.04 -3.46 -6.66
C LEU A 241 2.38 -4.10 -7.07
N GLY A 242 3.48 -3.60 -6.52
CA GLY A 242 4.79 -4.17 -6.85
C GLY A 242 5.98 -3.64 -6.05
N ASP A 243 7.17 -3.91 -6.56
CA ASP A 243 8.44 -3.49 -5.96
C ASP A 243 9.10 -2.31 -6.71
N SER A 244 10.44 -2.29 -6.81
CA SER A 244 11.22 -1.23 -7.46
C SER A 244 10.90 -1.07 -8.95
N ILE A 245 10.63 -2.17 -9.65
CA ILE A 245 10.26 -2.13 -11.09
C ILE A 245 8.94 -1.37 -11.28
N THR A 246 8.05 -1.44 -10.29
CA THR A 246 6.80 -0.68 -10.27
C THR A 246 6.99 0.75 -9.76
N ASP A 247 7.75 0.94 -8.68
CA ASP A 247 8.04 2.24 -8.05
C ASP A 247 8.69 3.24 -9.04
N GLY A 248 9.68 2.74 -9.79
CA GLY A 248 10.46 3.47 -10.80
C GLY A 248 11.98 3.36 -10.63
N GLY A 249 12.50 2.27 -10.07
CA GLY A 249 13.94 1.97 -10.03
C GLY A 249 14.53 1.84 -11.44
N GLY A 250 15.81 2.22 -11.60
CA GLY A 250 16.50 2.30 -12.91
C GLY A 250 16.00 3.39 -13.88
N GLY A 251 14.71 3.74 -13.81
CA GLY A 251 14.08 4.73 -14.68
C GLY A 251 14.61 6.17 -14.53
N PRO A 252 14.47 7.00 -15.58
CA PRO A 252 14.89 8.40 -15.56
C PRO A 252 14.07 9.26 -14.59
N ALA A 253 14.58 10.46 -14.27
CA ALA A 253 13.94 11.44 -13.39
C ALA A 253 12.70 12.15 -13.99
N SER A 254 11.74 11.37 -14.50
CA SER A 254 10.55 11.81 -15.25
C SER A 254 9.38 10.80 -15.16
N HIS A 255 8.20 11.20 -15.62
CA HIS A 255 6.97 10.37 -15.64
C HIS A 255 6.98 9.32 -16.76
N LEU A 256 8.03 8.50 -16.82
CA LEU A 256 8.27 7.48 -17.86
C LEU A 256 8.31 6.04 -17.30
N ARG A 257 7.67 5.81 -16.14
CA ARG A 257 7.46 4.44 -15.62
C ARG A 257 6.38 3.74 -16.45
N TRP A 258 6.36 2.41 -16.43
CA TRP A 258 5.36 1.64 -17.19
C TRP A 258 3.91 1.99 -16.81
N GLY A 259 3.65 2.33 -15.54
CA GLY A 259 2.36 2.86 -15.09
C GLY A 259 2.01 4.26 -15.62
N ASP A 260 3.01 5.14 -15.77
CA ASP A 260 2.80 6.47 -16.35
C ASP A 260 2.51 6.37 -17.87
N GLU A 261 3.08 5.36 -18.54
CA GLU A 261 2.80 5.03 -19.94
C GLU A 261 1.45 4.31 -20.11
N LEU A 262 1.05 3.42 -19.20
CA LEU A 262 -0.29 2.86 -19.19
C LEU A 262 -1.36 3.96 -19.11
N ALA A 263 -1.16 4.98 -18.26
CA ALA A 263 -2.05 6.14 -18.18
C ALA A 263 -2.11 6.94 -19.50
N ARG A 264 -0.97 7.12 -20.19
CA ARG A 264 -0.94 7.74 -21.53
C ARG A 264 -1.67 6.93 -22.58
N ARG A 265 -1.41 5.62 -22.65
CA ARG A 265 -2.06 4.68 -23.58
C ARG A 265 -3.57 4.66 -23.39
N LEU A 266 -4.04 4.62 -22.13
CA LEU A 266 -5.45 4.72 -21.76
C LEU A 266 -6.06 6.07 -22.21
N HIS A 267 -5.46 7.20 -21.82
CA HIS A 267 -5.96 8.53 -22.22
C HIS A 267 -6.03 8.71 -23.74
N GLY A 268 -5.02 8.19 -24.47
CA GLY A 268 -4.97 8.20 -25.94
C GLY A 268 -6.11 7.44 -26.64
N THR A 269 -6.86 6.58 -25.93
CA THR A 269 -8.09 5.96 -26.48
C THR A 269 -9.28 6.92 -26.53
N GLY A 270 -9.27 7.97 -25.70
CA GLY A 270 -10.43 8.82 -25.41
C GLY A 270 -11.58 8.14 -24.65
N LYS A 271 -11.56 6.81 -24.46
CA LYS A 271 -12.66 6.02 -23.87
C LYS A 271 -12.52 5.77 -22.38
N THR A 272 -11.31 5.85 -21.85
CA THR A 272 -10.97 5.46 -20.46
C THR A 272 -10.48 6.65 -19.63
N ASN A 273 -10.94 7.88 -19.94
CA ASN A 273 -10.47 9.12 -19.30
C ASN A 273 -10.82 9.24 -17.80
N GLY A 274 -11.79 8.47 -17.31
CA GLY A 274 -12.11 8.33 -15.89
C GLY A 274 -11.38 7.18 -15.19
N ILE A 275 -10.48 6.47 -15.88
CA ILE A 275 -9.70 5.37 -15.30
C ILE A 275 -8.38 5.90 -14.75
N GLY A 276 -8.27 5.91 -13.42
CA GLY A 276 -7.04 6.23 -12.71
C GLY A 276 -6.02 5.09 -12.79
N VAL A 277 -4.74 5.42 -12.82
CA VAL A 277 -3.62 4.48 -12.69
C VAL A 277 -2.76 4.94 -11.53
N VAL A 278 -2.70 4.16 -10.46
CA VAL A 278 -2.03 4.55 -9.21
C VAL A 278 -0.95 3.58 -8.78
N ASN A 279 0.17 4.13 -8.34
CA ASN A 279 1.40 3.38 -8.14
C ASN A 279 1.56 2.97 -6.67
N LYS A 280 1.60 1.67 -6.41
CA LYS A 280 1.87 1.06 -5.09
C LYS A 280 3.12 0.17 -5.15
N GLY A 281 4.06 0.57 -6.02
CA GLY A 281 5.44 0.11 -6.03
C GLY A 281 6.19 0.55 -4.77
N VAL A 282 7.10 -0.28 -4.30
CA VAL A 282 8.07 0.08 -3.25
C VAL A 282 9.42 -0.58 -3.53
N SER A 283 10.48 0.22 -3.67
CA SER A 283 11.81 -0.29 -3.97
C SER A 283 12.32 -1.35 -2.98
N GLY A 284 12.68 -2.53 -3.48
CA GLY A 284 13.15 -3.67 -2.68
C GLY A 284 12.06 -4.40 -1.87
N ASN A 285 10.78 -4.13 -2.11
CA ASN A 285 9.67 -4.83 -1.44
C ASN A 285 9.51 -6.28 -1.93
N ARG A 286 8.84 -7.09 -1.10
CA ARG A 286 8.74 -8.55 -1.23
C ARG A 286 7.31 -9.04 -1.02
N LEU A 287 6.97 -10.21 -1.56
CA LEU A 287 5.63 -10.80 -1.42
C LEU A 287 5.39 -11.31 0.01
N LEU A 288 6.33 -12.08 0.55
CA LEU A 288 6.14 -12.87 1.78
C LEU A 288 6.76 -12.25 3.04
N ARG A 289 7.67 -11.30 2.89
CA ARG A 289 8.48 -10.74 4.00
C ARG A 289 8.55 -9.23 3.91
N GLU A 290 8.94 -8.59 5.01
CA GLU A 290 9.36 -7.19 4.95
C GLU A 290 10.50 -7.00 3.94
N GLY A 291 10.49 -5.91 3.20
CA GLY A 291 11.46 -5.62 2.15
C GLY A 291 11.43 -4.14 1.80
N GLY A 292 12.58 -3.54 1.48
CA GLY A 292 12.63 -2.11 1.14
C GLY A 292 12.36 -1.15 2.30
N ARG A 293 12.42 -1.63 3.56
CA ARG A 293 11.91 -0.95 4.77
C ARG A 293 10.38 -0.83 4.82
N ALA A 294 9.68 -1.72 4.13
CA ALA A 294 8.23 -1.81 4.10
C ALA A 294 7.74 -3.19 4.59
N PRO A 295 6.50 -3.28 5.13
CA PRO A 295 5.79 -4.55 5.29
C PRO A 295 5.71 -5.33 3.96
N SER A 296 5.41 -6.63 4.02
CA SER A 296 5.25 -7.42 2.79
C SER A 296 4.09 -6.90 1.92
N ALA A 297 4.09 -7.27 0.64
CA ALA A 297 2.97 -6.94 -0.25
C ALA A 297 1.65 -7.56 0.25
N LEU A 298 1.70 -8.73 0.90
CA LEU A 298 0.55 -9.39 1.52
C LEU A 298 0.02 -8.60 2.74
N ASP A 299 0.89 -8.09 3.61
CA ASP A 299 0.52 -7.27 4.77
C ASP A 299 -0.11 -5.94 4.35
N ARG A 300 0.52 -5.24 3.40
CA ARG A 300 0.09 -3.90 2.98
C ARG A 300 -1.08 -3.88 2.00
N PHE A 301 -1.48 -5.04 1.47
CA PHE A 301 -2.52 -5.18 0.44
C PHE A 301 -3.83 -4.46 0.78
N GLU A 302 -4.25 -4.53 2.06
CA GLU A 302 -5.47 -3.90 2.55
C GLU A 302 -5.46 -2.38 2.31
N ARG A 303 -4.40 -1.75 2.79
CA ARG A 303 -4.19 -0.29 2.77
C ARG A 303 -3.82 0.23 1.38
N ASP A 304 -3.02 -0.54 0.66
CA ASP A 304 -2.47 -0.10 -0.63
C ASP A 304 -3.38 -0.43 -1.81
N VAL A 305 -4.18 -1.50 -1.74
CA VAL A 305 -5.09 -1.91 -2.83
C VAL A 305 -6.55 -1.70 -2.44
N LEU A 306 -7.06 -2.40 -1.43
CA LEU A 306 -8.50 -2.43 -1.15
C LEU A 306 -9.06 -1.10 -0.63
N GLN A 307 -8.24 -0.32 0.08
CA GLN A 307 -8.58 1.03 0.56
C GLN A 307 -8.29 2.15 -0.47
N THR A 308 -7.96 1.83 -1.72
CA THR A 308 -7.79 2.84 -2.78
C THR A 308 -9.14 3.26 -3.37
N SER A 309 -9.43 4.56 -3.37
CA SER A 309 -10.69 5.14 -3.85
C SER A 309 -11.04 4.71 -5.27
N GLY A 310 -12.21 4.08 -5.42
CA GLY A 310 -12.71 3.61 -6.72
C GLY A 310 -11.90 2.47 -7.34
N ALA A 311 -11.06 1.74 -6.57
CA ALA A 311 -10.29 0.60 -7.09
C ALA A 311 -11.22 -0.46 -7.70
N ARG A 312 -10.90 -0.88 -8.92
CA ARG A 312 -11.63 -1.93 -9.67
C ARG A 312 -10.71 -2.97 -10.30
N TRP A 313 -9.43 -2.62 -10.48
CA TRP A 313 -8.41 -3.50 -11.03
C TRP A 313 -7.15 -3.42 -10.17
N VAL A 314 -6.45 -4.54 -10.01
CA VAL A 314 -5.08 -4.57 -9.49
C VAL A 314 -4.19 -5.35 -10.45
N ILE A 315 -3.04 -4.77 -10.79
CA ILE A 315 -1.95 -5.46 -11.47
C ILE A 315 -0.94 -5.87 -10.40
N VAL A 316 -0.65 -7.17 -10.31
CA VAL A 316 0.29 -7.76 -9.34
C VAL A 316 1.62 -8.01 -10.04
N HIS A 317 2.64 -7.22 -9.69
CA HIS A 317 4.01 -7.33 -10.17
C HIS A 317 5.01 -7.23 -9.01
N ILE A 318 5.05 -8.28 -8.19
CA ILE A 318 5.85 -8.43 -6.99
C ILE A 318 6.47 -9.82 -6.97
N GLY A 319 7.72 -9.96 -6.50
CA GLY A 319 8.31 -11.27 -6.18
C GLY A 319 9.78 -11.45 -6.62
N ILE A 320 10.33 -10.55 -7.44
CA ILE A 320 11.71 -10.70 -7.92
C ILE A 320 12.74 -10.53 -6.79
N ASN A 321 12.46 -9.64 -5.83
CA ASN A 321 13.29 -9.45 -4.66
C ASN A 321 13.23 -10.65 -3.70
N ASP A 322 12.13 -11.39 -3.64
CA ASP A 322 12.06 -12.64 -2.89
C ASP A 322 12.98 -13.68 -3.52
N CYS A 323 12.91 -13.86 -4.85
CA CYS A 323 13.78 -14.75 -5.62
C CYS A 323 15.28 -14.40 -5.45
N GLY A 324 15.62 -13.10 -5.53
CA GLY A 324 16.96 -12.57 -5.26
C GLY A 324 17.39 -12.58 -3.79
N THR A 325 16.55 -13.06 -2.85
CA THR A 325 16.91 -13.16 -1.42
C THR A 325 16.80 -14.55 -0.82
N LEU A 326 16.48 -15.60 -1.59
CA LEU A 326 16.41 -16.98 -1.10
C LEU A 326 17.73 -17.52 -0.51
N SER A 327 18.87 -16.98 -0.93
CA SER A 327 20.20 -17.37 -0.42
C SER A 327 20.56 -16.76 0.94
N ARG A 328 19.76 -15.80 1.44
CA ARG A 328 20.04 -15.03 2.66
C ARG A 328 19.92 -15.87 3.93
N GLN A 329 21.04 -16.02 4.63
CA GLN A 329 21.12 -16.75 5.89
C GLN A 329 20.62 -15.93 7.10
N ASP A 330 20.48 -14.61 6.97
CA ASP A 330 20.12 -13.69 8.06
C ASP A 330 18.62 -13.63 8.35
N GLU A 331 17.79 -14.35 7.59
CA GLU A 331 16.32 -14.32 7.69
C GLU A 331 15.68 -15.69 8.01
N GLY A 332 16.47 -16.68 8.43
CA GLY A 332 16.00 -18.06 8.60
C GLY A 332 15.84 -18.81 7.25
N PRO A 333 15.18 -19.98 7.24
CA PRO A 333 15.04 -20.77 6.01
C PRO A 333 14.25 -19.99 4.95
N PRO A 334 14.60 -20.09 3.65
CA PRO A 334 13.82 -19.47 2.58
C PRO A 334 12.42 -20.09 2.48
N PRO A 335 11.39 -19.34 2.06
CA PRO A 335 10.08 -19.91 1.77
C PRO A 335 10.14 -20.84 0.55
N THR A 336 9.22 -21.79 0.47
CA THR A 336 9.06 -22.71 -0.67
C THR A 336 8.22 -22.09 -1.79
N VAL A 337 8.37 -22.59 -3.03
CA VAL A 337 7.54 -22.18 -4.19
C VAL A 337 6.04 -22.28 -3.88
N SER A 338 5.63 -23.31 -3.13
CA SER A 338 4.23 -23.49 -2.70
C SER A 338 3.74 -22.38 -1.75
N GLU A 339 4.61 -21.83 -0.91
CA GLU A 339 4.26 -20.69 -0.04
C GLU A 339 4.17 -19.38 -0.82
N PHE A 340 4.97 -19.21 -1.89
CA PHE A 340 4.80 -18.11 -2.84
C PHE A 340 3.44 -18.19 -3.55
N ILE A 341 3.11 -19.36 -4.10
CA ILE A 341 1.82 -19.64 -4.77
C ILE A 341 0.65 -19.33 -3.82
N ALA A 342 0.66 -19.90 -2.61
CA ALA A 342 -0.39 -19.68 -1.62
C ALA A 342 -0.53 -18.21 -1.18
N ALA A 343 0.52 -17.39 -1.29
CA ALA A 343 0.44 -15.95 -1.04
C ALA A 343 -0.12 -15.17 -2.22
N TYR A 344 0.20 -15.52 -3.47
CA TYR A 344 -0.49 -14.95 -4.63
C TYR A 344 -1.98 -15.31 -4.63
N GLU A 345 -2.34 -16.55 -4.29
CA GLU A 345 -3.73 -17.00 -4.15
C GLU A 345 -4.47 -16.17 -3.10
N GLN A 346 -3.86 -15.89 -1.93
CA GLN A 346 -4.43 -14.98 -0.93
C GLN A 346 -4.61 -13.53 -1.43
N LEU A 347 -3.75 -13.02 -2.32
CA LEU A 347 -3.94 -11.70 -2.94
C LEU A 347 -5.13 -11.72 -3.92
N ILE A 348 -5.27 -12.79 -4.69
CA ILE A 348 -6.38 -13.00 -5.64
C ILE A 348 -7.71 -13.09 -4.88
N ASP A 349 -7.82 -14.00 -3.91
CA ASP A 349 -9.02 -14.22 -3.10
C ASP A 349 -9.50 -12.93 -2.40
N ARG A 350 -8.57 -12.16 -1.82
CA ARG A 350 -8.90 -10.90 -1.13
C ARG A 350 -9.40 -9.82 -2.09
N ALA A 351 -8.87 -9.75 -3.30
CA ALA A 351 -9.37 -8.82 -4.31
C ALA A 351 -10.72 -9.26 -4.89
N HIS A 352 -10.90 -10.54 -5.21
CA HIS A 352 -12.19 -11.09 -5.67
C HIS A 352 -13.28 -10.92 -4.61
N ALA A 353 -12.98 -11.14 -3.33
CA ALA A 353 -13.90 -10.88 -2.22
C ALA A 353 -14.28 -9.38 -2.08
N ALA A 354 -13.41 -8.47 -2.51
CA ALA A 354 -13.67 -7.03 -2.58
C ALA A 354 -14.27 -6.58 -3.93
N GLY A 355 -14.52 -7.50 -4.88
CA GLY A 355 -15.09 -7.20 -6.20
C GLY A 355 -14.11 -6.60 -7.22
N LEU A 356 -12.81 -6.63 -6.94
CA LEU A 356 -11.75 -6.18 -7.87
C LEU A 356 -11.40 -7.29 -8.87
N LYS A 357 -11.01 -6.88 -10.07
CA LYS A 357 -10.36 -7.74 -11.08
C LYS A 357 -8.85 -7.82 -10.84
N VAL A 358 -8.27 -9.00 -10.98
CA VAL A 358 -6.88 -9.28 -10.59
C VAL A 358 -6.08 -9.72 -11.81
N TYR A 359 -5.08 -8.92 -12.18
CA TYR A 359 -4.21 -9.20 -13.32
C TYR A 359 -2.81 -9.56 -12.83
N GLY A 360 -2.45 -10.83 -13.01
CA GLY A 360 -1.12 -11.33 -12.69
C GLY A 360 -0.12 -10.90 -13.73
N SER A 361 1.15 -10.84 -13.36
CA SER A 361 2.24 -10.67 -14.32
C SER A 361 3.38 -11.64 -14.03
N THR A 362 4.14 -11.97 -15.07
CA THR A 362 5.37 -12.77 -14.93
C THR A 362 6.51 -11.89 -14.38
N LEU A 363 7.35 -12.50 -13.54
CA LEU A 363 8.56 -11.90 -12.99
C LEU A 363 9.61 -11.77 -14.09
N LEU A 364 10.20 -10.57 -14.23
CA LEU A 364 11.22 -10.27 -15.24
C LEU A 364 12.44 -11.19 -15.08
N PRO A 365 13.13 -11.55 -16.17
CA PRO A 365 14.44 -12.19 -16.07
C PRO A 365 15.44 -11.24 -15.39
N PHE A 366 16.37 -11.81 -14.62
CA PHE A 366 17.28 -11.04 -13.76
C PHE A 366 18.69 -11.65 -13.64
N LYS A 367 19.06 -12.55 -14.55
CA LYS A 367 20.41 -13.14 -14.60
C LYS A 367 21.44 -12.05 -14.81
N GLY A 368 22.51 -12.08 -14.01
CA GLY A 368 23.51 -11.02 -13.94
C GLY A 368 23.25 -9.94 -12.88
N ALA A 369 22.03 -9.85 -12.32
CA ALA A 369 21.75 -8.91 -11.25
C ALA A 369 22.59 -9.23 -10.01
N GLY A 370 22.99 -8.20 -9.25
CA GLY A 370 23.93 -8.34 -8.12
C GLY A 370 23.48 -9.24 -6.95
N TYR A 371 22.23 -9.72 -6.97
CA TYR A 371 21.65 -10.69 -6.03
C TYR A 371 21.08 -11.96 -6.69
N TRP A 372 21.37 -12.17 -7.99
CA TRP A 372 20.91 -13.35 -8.73
C TRP A 372 21.58 -14.63 -8.20
N THR A 373 20.81 -15.73 -8.20
CA THR A 373 21.31 -17.08 -7.87
C THR A 373 20.55 -18.12 -8.68
N GLU A 374 21.16 -19.28 -8.90
CA GLU A 374 20.55 -20.42 -9.61
C GLU A 374 19.21 -20.83 -8.98
N ILE A 375 19.16 -20.94 -7.65
CA ILE A 375 17.92 -21.24 -6.91
C ILE A 375 16.86 -20.12 -7.03
N GLY A 376 17.28 -18.85 -7.13
CA GLY A 376 16.39 -17.73 -7.42
C GLY A 376 15.79 -17.82 -8.83
N GLU A 377 16.56 -18.27 -9.81
CA GLU A 377 16.11 -18.49 -11.18
C GLU A 377 15.14 -19.67 -11.30
N GLU A 378 15.41 -20.77 -10.59
CA GLU A 378 14.48 -21.91 -10.49
C GLU A 378 13.12 -21.48 -9.91
N TYR A 379 13.13 -20.70 -8.83
CA TYR A 379 11.90 -20.16 -8.22
C TYR A 379 11.17 -19.20 -9.15
N ARG A 380 11.89 -18.28 -9.80
CA ARG A 380 11.32 -17.35 -10.77
C ARG A 380 10.62 -18.08 -11.92
N LYS A 381 11.27 -19.13 -12.46
CA LYS A 381 10.72 -19.97 -13.53
C LYS A 381 9.48 -20.73 -13.07
N ALA A 382 9.50 -21.36 -11.90
CA ALA A 382 8.36 -22.08 -11.36
C ALA A 382 7.15 -21.15 -11.06
N ILE A 383 7.40 -19.95 -10.53
CA ILE A 383 6.38 -18.91 -10.35
C ILE A 383 5.81 -18.49 -11.72
N ASN A 384 6.66 -18.22 -12.72
CA ASN A 384 6.21 -17.82 -14.05
C ASN A 384 5.44 -18.93 -14.79
N GLU A 385 5.78 -20.20 -14.57
CA GLU A 385 5.02 -21.35 -15.09
C GLU A 385 3.65 -21.48 -14.42
N TRP A 386 3.56 -21.27 -13.11
CA TRP A 386 2.29 -21.22 -12.39
C TRP A 386 1.42 -20.02 -12.86
N VAL A 387 1.99 -18.82 -12.95
CA VAL A 387 1.31 -17.60 -13.44
C VAL A 387 0.70 -17.82 -14.83
N ARG A 388 1.42 -18.49 -15.75
CA ARG A 388 0.97 -18.72 -17.12
C ARG A 388 -0.12 -19.79 -17.27
N ASN A 389 -0.06 -20.87 -16.47
CA ASN A 389 -0.82 -22.10 -16.75
C ASN A 389 -1.86 -22.46 -15.68
N HIS A 390 -1.74 -21.92 -14.46
CA HIS A 390 -2.45 -22.43 -13.28
C HIS A 390 -3.06 -21.36 -12.39
N ALA A 391 -2.53 -20.13 -12.40
CA ALA A 391 -2.94 -19.07 -11.49
C ALA A 391 -4.37 -18.55 -11.79
N PRO A 392 -5.26 -18.40 -10.77
CA PRO A 392 -6.65 -17.98 -10.97
C PRO A 392 -6.83 -16.46 -11.17
N TYR A 393 -5.92 -15.83 -11.92
CA TYR A 393 -6.05 -14.42 -12.32
C TYR A 393 -7.14 -14.23 -13.38
N ASP A 394 -7.78 -13.06 -13.40
CA ASP A 394 -8.74 -12.68 -14.45
C ASP A 394 -8.07 -12.45 -15.83
N ALA A 395 -6.79 -12.10 -15.82
CA ALA A 395 -5.92 -12.04 -17.00
C ALA A 395 -4.44 -12.10 -16.58
N ILE A 396 -3.56 -12.41 -17.52
CA ILE A 396 -2.12 -12.53 -17.32
C ILE A 396 -1.39 -11.56 -18.27
N ILE A 397 -0.43 -10.82 -17.73
CA ILE A 397 0.42 -9.88 -18.49
C ILE A 397 1.85 -10.41 -18.49
N ASP A 398 2.30 -10.95 -19.62
CA ASP A 398 3.58 -11.65 -19.70
C ASP A 398 4.78 -10.71 -19.93
N PHE A 399 5.19 -9.98 -18.89
CA PHE A 399 6.35 -9.09 -18.95
C PHE A 399 7.69 -9.82 -19.16
N ASP A 400 7.83 -11.08 -18.70
CA ASP A 400 8.97 -11.94 -19.04
C ASP A 400 9.09 -12.12 -20.56
N ALA A 401 8.01 -12.54 -21.23
CA ALA A 401 8.02 -12.68 -22.69
C ALA A 401 8.16 -11.34 -23.43
N ALA A 402 7.79 -10.21 -22.81
CA ALA A 402 7.94 -8.88 -23.39
C ALA A 402 9.36 -8.31 -23.30
N LEU A 403 10.19 -8.75 -22.33
CA LEU A 403 11.48 -8.12 -22.01
C LEU A 403 12.71 -9.06 -22.07
N ARG A 404 12.53 -10.38 -22.05
CA ARG A 404 13.66 -11.31 -22.05
C ARG A 404 14.47 -11.30 -23.34
N ASP A 405 15.75 -11.60 -23.21
CA ASP A 405 16.61 -11.85 -24.36
C ASP A 405 16.12 -13.07 -25.17
N PRO A 406 16.09 -13.02 -26.52
CA PRO A 406 15.62 -14.14 -27.33
C PRO A 406 16.59 -15.34 -27.37
N ASP A 407 17.89 -15.10 -27.14
CA ASP A 407 18.94 -16.12 -27.25
C ASP A 407 19.35 -16.69 -25.87
N ASP A 408 19.25 -15.91 -24.78
CA ASP A 408 19.34 -16.42 -23.39
C ASP A 408 18.19 -15.86 -22.50
N PRO A 409 17.00 -16.51 -22.51
CA PRO A 409 15.76 -16.03 -21.85
C PRO A 409 15.78 -15.79 -20.33
N ASP A 410 16.92 -16.03 -19.67
CA ASP A 410 17.13 -15.72 -18.26
C ASP A 410 17.68 -14.30 -18.05
N TYR A 411 18.22 -13.67 -19.12
CA TYR A 411 18.64 -12.28 -19.14
C TYR A 411 17.52 -11.33 -19.59
N LEU A 412 17.56 -10.12 -19.02
CA LEU A 412 16.86 -8.95 -19.56
C LEU A 412 17.58 -8.53 -20.86
N ALA A 413 16.85 -8.35 -21.97
CA ALA A 413 17.48 -8.03 -23.26
C ALA A 413 18.26 -6.71 -23.19
N GLU A 414 19.46 -6.64 -23.81
CA GLU A 414 20.40 -5.51 -23.65
C GLU A 414 19.75 -4.13 -23.91
N HIS A 415 18.92 -4.02 -24.94
CA HIS A 415 18.21 -2.78 -25.31
C HIS A 415 17.08 -2.37 -24.35
N TYR A 416 16.75 -3.21 -23.36
CA TYR A 416 15.80 -2.95 -22.28
C TYR A 416 16.47 -2.80 -20.90
N ASP A 417 17.72 -3.23 -20.71
CA ASP A 417 18.40 -3.16 -19.41
C ASP A 417 18.81 -1.71 -19.04
N GLY A 418 18.66 -1.35 -17.77
CA GLY A 418 19.23 -0.14 -17.17
C GLY A 418 20.73 -0.23 -16.87
N GLY A 419 21.33 -1.40 -17.05
CA GLY A 419 22.75 -1.69 -16.80
C GLY A 419 23.01 -2.35 -15.43
N ASP A 420 21.97 -2.85 -14.77
CA ASP A 420 22.06 -3.65 -13.54
C ASP A 420 21.42 -5.04 -13.66
N TYR A 421 21.00 -5.42 -14.87
CA TYR A 421 20.34 -6.68 -15.23
C TYR A 421 19.05 -6.96 -14.44
N LEU A 422 18.39 -5.91 -13.91
CA LEU A 422 17.18 -6.04 -13.08
C LEU A 422 16.13 -4.97 -13.41
N HIS A 423 16.54 -3.70 -13.49
CA HIS A 423 15.62 -2.59 -13.69
C HIS A 423 15.54 -2.21 -15.17
N PRO A 424 14.35 -2.29 -15.81
CA PRO A 424 14.22 -1.88 -17.19
C PRO A 424 14.46 -0.38 -17.38
N PHE A 425 15.22 -0.03 -18.44
CA PHE A 425 15.36 1.33 -18.92
C PHE A 425 14.05 1.81 -19.59
N VAL A 426 14.01 3.05 -20.08
CA VAL A 426 12.83 3.69 -20.70
C VAL A 426 12.19 2.82 -21.79
N THR A 427 13.02 2.18 -22.62
CA THR A 427 12.61 1.24 -23.66
C THR A 427 11.87 0.02 -23.11
N GLY A 428 12.38 -0.57 -22.02
CA GLY A 428 11.75 -1.70 -21.35
C GLY A 428 10.50 -1.30 -20.58
N LEU A 429 10.50 -0.18 -19.87
CA LEU A 429 9.30 0.36 -19.20
C LEU A 429 8.17 0.67 -20.19
N HIS A 430 8.51 1.16 -21.39
CA HIS A 430 7.57 1.33 -22.50
C HIS A 430 7.08 -0.02 -23.06
N ALA A 431 7.95 -1.01 -23.23
CA ALA A 431 7.59 -2.35 -23.69
C ALA A 431 6.67 -3.09 -22.69
N MET A 432 6.93 -3.00 -21.38
CA MET A 432 6.01 -3.47 -20.33
C MET A 432 4.63 -2.82 -20.49
N ALA A 433 4.59 -1.49 -20.56
CA ALA A 433 3.33 -0.77 -20.74
C ALA A 433 2.58 -1.20 -22.01
N HIS A 434 3.30 -1.50 -23.10
CA HIS A 434 2.73 -1.97 -24.36
C HIS A 434 2.25 -3.43 -24.35
N ALA A 435 2.81 -4.29 -23.50
CA ALA A 435 2.34 -5.67 -23.30
C ALA A 435 0.95 -5.74 -22.64
N ILE A 436 0.48 -4.66 -22.02
CA ILE A 436 -0.84 -4.57 -21.41
C ILE A 436 -1.89 -4.30 -22.50
N ASP A 437 -2.81 -5.24 -22.73
CA ASP A 437 -4.02 -4.98 -23.51
C ASP A 437 -4.93 -4.00 -22.74
N LEU A 438 -5.34 -2.91 -23.40
CA LEU A 438 -6.25 -1.93 -22.84
C LEU A 438 -7.68 -2.47 -22.74
N GLY A 439 -8.02 -3.49 -23.54
CA GLY A 439 -9.31 -4.19 -23.51
C GLY A 439 -9.58 -4.98 -22.22
N LEU A 440 -8.61 -5.06 -21.30
CA LEU A 440 -8.79 -5.54 -19.93
C LEU A 440 -9.57 -4.53 -19.06
N PHE A 441 -9.50 -3.24 -19.38
CA PHE A 441 -10.16 -2.16 -18.62
C PHE A 441 -11.50 -1.72 -19.23
N ASP A 442 -11.95 -2.40 -20.29
CA ASP A 442 -13.27 -2.24 -20.87
C ASP A 442 -14.30 -3.06 -20.07
N LEU A 443 -15.17 -2.35 -19.34
CA LEU A 443 -16.14 -2.89 -18.37
C LEU A 443 -17.35 -3.63 -18.98
N ASP A 444 -17.31 -3.92 -20.28
CA ASP A 444 -18.42 -4.45 -21.08
C ASP A 444 -18.28 -5.98 -21.33
N LYS A 445 -17.69 -6.71 -20.37
CA LYS A 445 -17.42 -8.16 -20.39
C LYS A 445 -17.59 -8.79 -19.01
#